data_AF-A0A094GKY6-F1
#
_entry.id   AF-A0A094GKY6-F1
#
_cell.length_a   1.000
_cell.length_b   1.000
_cell.length_c   1.000
_cell.angle_alpha   90.00
_cell.angle_beta   90.00
_cell.angle_gamma   90.00
#
_symmetry.space_group_name_H-M   'P 1'
#
loop_
_entity.id
_entity.type
_entity.pdbx_description
1 polymer ?
#
loop_
_entity_poly.entity_id
_entity_poly.type
_entity_poly.pdbx_seq_one_letter_code
_entity_poly.pdbx_strand_id
1 'polypeptide(L)'
;MDETGFAKITPGKQERITVIECVNAAGGALSLMVIFKAKDTNSRWIPENAPANWQFSTSSSGWTSNSYGLEWLRTVFEPESRQKSGDKPRLLIADGHASHITANMIALLLKSSPPDGTELRAANAVFNSVLDSRKPPATPTRRYATRVTQLLERQNSELIVIRKELEEQRAILKRLNTHKKGKRVRLQGEFVFSTADVLKIAQEAEEKPVAKRPRGRPRKWPIEEVEEEEEEELVLSSSTGSDSEGSVIVVHSIQSRAM
;
A
#
# COMPACT_ATOMS: atom_id res chain seq x y z
N MET A 1 -32.06 -26.64 -13.49
CA MET A 1 -30.95 -26.49 -14.43
C MET A 1 -31.14 -27.54 -15.49
N ASP A 2 -31.35 -27.10 -16.71
CA ASP A 2 -31.34 -27.90 -17.93
C ASP A 2 -29.88 -28.11 -18.40
N GLU A 3 -29.66 -29.20 -19.13
CA GLU A 3 -28.34 -29.78 -19.48
C GLU A 3 -27.44 -28.86 -20.33
N THR A 4 -27.93 -27.69 -20.72
CA THR A 4 -27.21 -26.71 -21.55
C THR A 4 -26.58 -25.56 -20.75
N GLY A 5 -26.81 -25.48 -19.44
CA GLY A 5 -26.21 -24.44 -18.57
C GLY A 5 -26.69 -23.01 -18.84
N PHE A 6 -27.70 -22.84 -19.70
CA PHE A 6 -28.39 -21.58 -19.91
C PHE A 6 -29.62 -21.52 -19.00
N ALA A 7 -29.83 -20.38 -18.34
CA ALA A 7 -31.07 -20.15 -17.61
C ALA A 7 -32.21 -20.00 -18.63
N LYS A 8 -33.09 -21.00 -18.71
CA LYS A 8 -34.31 -20.92 -19.52
C LYS A 8 -35.22 -19.87 -18.90
N ILE A 9 -35.32 -18.70 -19.54
CA ILE A 9 -36.20 -17.61 -19.11
C ILE A 9 -37.65 -18.08 -19.33
N THR A 10 -38.26 -18.62 -18.27
CA THR A 10 -39.67 -19.01 -18.27
C THR A 10 -40.52 -17.78 -17.95
N PRO A 11 -41.49 -17.40 -18.80
CA PRO A 11 -42.44 -16.33 -18.48
C PRO A 11 -43.11 -16.59 -17.13
N GLY A 12 -43.03 -15.61 -16.21
CA GLY A 12 -43.57 -15.72 -14.85
C GLY A 12 -42.59 -16.21 -13.78
N LYS A 13 -41.38 -16.64 -14.14
CA LYS A 13 -40.31 -16.96 -13.18
C LYS A 13 -39.31 -15.82 -13.13
N GLN A 14 -39.35 -15.04 -12.05
CA GLN A 14 -38.46 -13.88 -11.90
C GLN A 14 -37.05 -14.35 -11.52
N GLU A 15 -36.10 -14.13 -12.42
CA GLU A 15 -34.68 -14.23 -12.13
C GLU A 15 -34.18 -12.86 -11.65
N ARG A 16 -33.28 -12.85 -10.66
CA ARG A 16 -32.78 -11.62 -10.05
C ARG A 16 -31.27 -11.55 -10.21
N ILE A 17 -30.81 -10.38 -10.62
CA ILE A 17 -29.41 -9.98 -10.60
C ILE A 17 -29.33 -8.80 -9.63
N THR A 18 -28.40 -8.89 -8.68
CA THR A 18 -28.13 -7.78 -7.76
C THR A 18 -26.88 -7.07 -8.23
N VAL A 19 -26.91 -5.74 -8.29
CA VAL A 19 -25.76 -4.90 -8.65
C VAL A 19 -25.46 -3.98 -7.48
N ILE A 20 -24.18 -3.91 -7.10
CA ILE A 20 -23.68 -2.90 -6.17
C ILE A 20 -22.96 -1.85 -7.01
N GLU A 21 -23.48 -0.64 -6.97
CA GLU A 21 -22.93 0.53 -7.67
C GLU A 21 -22.53 1.62 -6.67
N CYS A 22 -21.59 2.48 -7.07
CA CYS A 22 -21.21 3.64 -6.28
C CYS A 22 -20.82 4.77 -7.21
N VAL A 23 -21.46 5.92 -7.00
CA VAL A 23 -21.27 7.14 -7.77
C VAL A 23 -20.79 8.26 -6.87
N ASN A 24 -20.14 9.26 -7.47
CA ASN A 24 -19.69 10.45 -6.77
C ASN A 24 -20.42 11.71 -7.26
N ALA A 25 -20.29 12.81 -6.51
CA ALA A 25 -20.94 14.08 -6.84
C ALA A 25 -20.45 14.74 -8.14
N ALA A 26 -19.29 14.32 -8.67
CA ALA A 26 -18.78 14.77 -9.96
C ALA A 26 -19.34 13.96 -11.15
N GLY A 27 -20.27 13.03 -10.91
CA GLY A 27 -20.87 12.18 -11.94
C GLY A 27 -20.00 10.97 -12.33
N GLY A 28 -18.90 10.72 -11.61
CA GLY A 28 -18.07 9.52 -11.80
C GLY A 28 -18.67 8.31 -11.10
N ALA A 29 -18.44 7.12 -11.66
CA ALA A 29 -18.83 5.84 -11.07
C ALA A 29 -17.60 4.97 -10.78
N LEU A 30 -17.69 4.12 -9.76
CA LEU A 30 -16.76 3.00 -9.54
C LEU A 30 -17.19 1.77 -10.35
N SER A 31 -16.33 0.77 -10.43
CA SER A 31 -16.70 -0.53 -11.03
C SER A 31 -17.91 -1.15 -10.36
N LEU A 32 -18.69 -1.89 -11.13
CA LEU A 32 -19.84 -2.62 -10.61
C LEU A 32 -19.40 -3.93 -9.96
N MET A 33 -20.11 -4.32 -8.90
CA MET A 33 -20.14 -5.72 -8.47
C MET A 33 -21.50 -6.32 -8.83
N VAL A 34 -21.49 -7.31 -9.70
CA VAL A 34 -22.68 -8.02 -10.18
C VAL A 34 -22.79 -9.37 -9.50
N ILE A 35 -23.94 -9.66 -8.90
CA ILE A 35 -24.22 -10.88 -8.16
C ILE A 35 -25.36 -11.61 -8.85
N PHE A 36 -25.05 -12.76 -9.44
CA PHE A 36 -26.04 -13.63 -10.08
C PHE A 36 -26.69 -14.57 -9.05
N LYS A 37 -27.99 -14.83 -9.21
CA LYS A 37 -28.65 -15.88 -8.43
C LYS A 37 -28.27 -17.27 -8.95
N ALA A 38 -27.17 -17.82 -8.44
CA ALA A 38 -26.62 -19.11 -8.86
C ALA A 38 -25.78 -19.76 -7.77
N LYS A 39 -25.47 -21.05 -7.94
CA LYS A 39 -24.52 -21.78 -7.10
C LYS A 39 -23.08 -21.60 -7.58
N ASP A 40 -22.89 -21.63 -8.89
CA ASP A 40 -21.59 -21.57 -9.55
C ASP A 40 -21.62 -20.51 -10.66
N THR A 41 -20.49 -19.86 -10.90
CA THR A 41 -20.34 -18.83 -11.96
C THR A 41 -20.24 -19.49 -13.33
N ASN A 42 -20.94 -18.92 -14.33
CA ASN A 42 -20.80 -19.30 -15.73
C ASN A 42 -20.28 -18.10 -16.53
N SER A 43 -19.14 -18.26 -17.22
CA SER A 43 -18.53 -17.20 -18.02
C SER A 43 -19.45 -16.68 -19.13
N ARG A 44 -20.39 -17.51 -19.62
CA ARG A 44 -21.38 -17.10 -20.63
C ARG A 44 -22.36 -16.04 -20.15
N TRP A 45 -22.48 -15.82 -18.84
CA TRP A 45 -23.34 -14.75 -18.29
C TRP A 45 -22.66 -13.39 -18.30
N ILE A 46 -21.34 -13.34 -18.50
CA ILE A 46 -20.56 -12.11 -18.51
C ILE A 46 -20.44 -11.67 -19.98
N PRO A 47 -20.93 -10.46 -20.33
CA PRO A 47 -20.77 -9.92 -21.68
C PRO A 47 -19.30 -9.82 -22.07
N GLU A 48 -18.96 -10.14 -23.33
CA GLU A 48 -17.57 -10.06 -23.83
C GLU A 48 -16.98 -8.64 -23.74
N ASN A 49 -17.85 -7.62 -23.78
CA ASN A 49 -17.50 -6.22 -23.66
C ASN A 49 -17.56 -5.68 -22.21
N ALA A 50 -17.73 -6.54 -21.21
CA ALA A 50 -17.72 -6.12 -19.82
C ALA A 50 -16.33 -5.58 -19.42
N PRO A 51 -16.26 -4.44 -18.72
CA PRO A 51 -14.99 -3.91 -18.24
C PRO A 51 -14.25 -4.92 -17.33
N ALA A 52 -12.94 -5.06 -17.54
CA ALA A 52 -12.11 -6.05 -16.84
C ALA A 52 -12.02 -5.81 -15.32
N ASN A 53 -12.30 -4.59 -14.86
CA ASN A 53 -12.30 -4.22 -13.45
C ASN A 53 -13.64 -4.48 -12.74
N TRP A 54 -14.69 -4.91 -13.46
CA TRP A 54 -15.95 -5.30 -12.83
C TRP A 54 -15.80 -6.62 -12.08
N GLN A 55 -16.52 -6.71 -10.97
CA GLN A 55 -16.53 -7.89 -10.11
C GLN A 55 -17.79 -8.71 -10.37
N PHE A 56 -17.64 -10.02 -10.56
CA PHE A 56 -18.74 -10.94 -10.81
C PHE A 56 -18.76 -12.02 -9.74
N SER A 57 -19.91 -12.21 -9.10
CA SER A 57 -20.09 -13.19 -8.04
C SER A 57 -21.44 -13.88 -8.14
N THR A 58 -21.65 -14.91 -7.32
CA THR A 58 -22.88 -15.71 -7.31
C THR A 58 -23.40 -15.88 -5.90
N SER A 59 -24.72 -15.79 -5.72
CA SER A 59 -25.43 -15.97 -4.46
C SER A 59 -26.61 -16.91 -4.65
N SER A 60 -26.79 -17.89 -3.77
CA SER A 60 -27.92 -18.83 -3.84
C SER A 60 -29.28 -18.13 -3.64
N SER A 61 -29.32 -17.06 -2.83
CA SER A 61 -30.53 -16.27 -2.59
C SER A 61 -30.77 -15.25 -3.71
N GLY A 62 -29.70 -14.80 -4.38
CA GLY A 62 -29.69 -13.71 -5.35
C GLY A 62 -29.60 -12.32 -4.70
N TRP A 63 -29.50 -12.24 -3.37
CA TRP A 63 -29.37 -11.00 -2.62
C TRP A 63 -27.92 -10.75 -2.21
N THR A 64 -27.60 -9.49 -1.95
CA THR A 64 -26.38 -9.11 -1.24
C THR A 64 -26.41 -9.58 0.21
N SER A 65 -25.25 -9.63 0.84
CA SER A 65 -25.05 -10.07 2.21
C SER A 65 -23.89 -9.27 2.83
N ASN A 66 -23.67 -9.47 4.12
CA ASN A 66 -22.56 -8.85 4.84
C ASN A 66 -21.20 -9.19 4.21
N SER A 67 -21.03 -10.40 3.66
CA SER A 67 -19.77 -10.81 3.04
C SER A 67 -19.57 -10.10 1.70
N TYR A 68 -20.61 -10.01 0.86
CA TYR A 68 -20.50 -9.31 -0.43
C TYR A 68 -20.29 -7.81 -0.25
N GLY A 69 -20.96 -7.17 0.72
CA GLY A 69 -20.74 -5.76 1.03
C GLY A 69 -19.30 -5.48 1.50
N LEU A 70 -18.73 -6.36 2.33
CA LEU A 70 -17.34 -6.25 2.78
C LEU A 70 -16.34 -6.55 1.65
N GLU A 71 -16.63 -7.53 0.80
CA GLU A 71 -15.82 -7.85 -0.37
C GLU A 71 -15.80 -6.68 -1.34
N TRP A 72 -16.96 -6.13 -1.70
CA TRP A 72 -17.07 -4.93 -2.53
C TRP A 72 -16.28 -3.76 -1.95
N LEU A 73 -16.35 -3.55 -0.65
CA LEU A 73 -15.60 -2.49 0.01
C LEU A 73 -14.08 -2.68 -0.15
N ARG A 74 -13.60 -3.93 -0.07
CA ARG A 74 -12.19 -4.31 -0.19
C ARG A 74 -11.67 -4.24 -1.62
N THR A 75 -12.44 -4.76 -2.56
CA THR A 75 -11.95 -5.01 -3.93
C THR A 75 -12.29 -3.88 -4.88
N VAL A 76 -13.31 -3.09 -4.57
CA VAL A 76 -13.79 -2.00 -5.45
C VAL A 76 -13.68 -0.66 -4.76
N PHE A 77 -14.44 -0.44 -3.69
CA PHE A 77 -14.58 0.91 -3.12
C PHE A 77 -13.24 1.47 -2.68
N GLU A 78 -12.54 0.79 -1.78
CA GLU A 78 -11.32 1.31 -1.18
C GLU A 78 -10.18 1.55 -2.21
N PRO A 79 -9.81 0.59 -3.08
CA PRO A 79 -8.74 0.81 -4.05
C PRO A 79 -9.10 1.87 -5.10
N GLU A 80 -10.29 1.81 -5.71
CA GLU A 80 -10.63 2.74 -6.79
C GLU A 80 -10.92 4.14 -6.28
N SER A 81 -11.60 4.27 -5.13
CA SER A 81 -11.86 5.58 -4.56
C SER A 81 -10.57 6.25 -4.10
N ARG A 82 -9.63 5.49 -3.53
CA ARG A 82 -8.29 5.99 -3.16
C ARG A 82 -7.51 6.49 -4.38
N GLN A 83 -7.49 5.71 -5.45
CA GLN A 83 -6.82 6.12 -6.69
C GLN A 83 -7.43 7.43 -7.25
N LYS A 84 -8.76 7.54 -7.24
CA LYS A 84 -9.46 8.74 -7.75
C LYS A 84 -9.33 9.96 -6.84
N SER A 85 -9.24 9.78 -5.53
CA SER A 85 -9.16 10.90 -4.57
C SER A 85 -7.72 11.33 -4.25
N GLY A 86 -6.73 10.45 -4.46
CA GLY A 86 -5.42 10.59 -3.84
C GLY A 86 -5.55 10.67 -2.32
N ASP A 87 -4.84 11.62 -1.70
CA ASP A 87 -4.83 11.86 -0.25
C ASP A 87 -6.01 12.68 0.28
N LYS A 88 -7.01 12.97 -0.56
CA LYS A 88 -8.18 13.74 -0.13
C LYS A 88 -9.14 12.88 0.69
N PRO A 89 -9.81 13.46 1.71
CA PRO A 89 -10.86 12.78 2.45
C PRO A 89 -11.96 12.23 1.54
N ARG A 90 -12.50 11.06 1.89
CA ARG A 90 -13.58 10.38 1.15
C ARG A 90 -14.75 10.12 2.08
N LEU A 91 -15.97 10.43 1.60
CA LEU A 91 -17.21 10.15 2.32
C LEU A 91 -18.02 9.09 1.56
N LEU A 92 -18.25 7.94 2.20
CA LEU A 92 -19.19 6.93 1.73
C LEU A 92 -20.53 7.13 2.43
N ILE A 93 -21.59 7.35 1.64
CA ILE A 93 -22.97 7.43 2.14
C ILE A 93 -23.68 6.14 1.76
N ALA A 94 -24.29 5.48 2.74
CA ALA A 94 -25.05 4.25 2.56
C ALA A 94 -26.44 4.39 3.23
N ASP A 95 -27.39 3.58 2.79
CA ASP A 95 -28.80 3.59 3.23
C ASP A 95 -29.04 3.01 4.64
N GLY A 96 -27.98 2.51 5.30
CA GLY A 96 -28.05 1.90 6.63
C GLY A 96 -28.49 0.44 6.63
N HIS A 97 -28.54 -0.25 5.48
CA HIS A 97 -28.78 -1.70 5.46
C HIS A 97 -27.75 -2.45 6.32
N ALA A 98 -28.19 -3.54 6.96
CA ALA A 98 -27.40 -4.26 7.97
C ALA A 98 -26.00 -4.70 7.47
N SER A 99 -25.86 -4.92 6.16
CA SER A 99 -24.57 -5.22 5.53
C SER A 99 -23.55 -4.09 5.67
N HIS A 100 -23.97 -2.83 5.61
CA HIS A 100 -23.10 -1.65 5.61
C HIS A 100 -22.59 -1.24 7.00
N ILE A 101 -23.27 -1.68 8.06
CA ILE A 101 -22.98 -1.30 9.45
C ILE A 101 -22.24 -2.39 10.23
N THR A 102 -21.68 -3.39 9.53
CA THR A 102 -20.94 -4.46 10.19
C THR A 102 -19.61 -3.96 10.78
N ALA A 103 -19.21 -4.52 11.91
CA ALA A 103 -17.95 -4.16 12.57
C ALA A 103 -16.73 -4.30 11.64
N ASN A 104 -16.73 -5.32 10.76
CA ASN A 104 -15.66 -5.53 9.80
C ASN A 104 -15.59 -4.44 8.72
N MET A 105 -16.73 -3.93 8.24
CA MET A 105 -16.74 -2.82 7.28
C MET A 105 -16.23 -1.53 7.93
N ILE A 106 -16.75 -1.20 9.12
CA ILE A 106 -16.33 -0.02 9.87
C ILE A 106 -14.83 -0.08 10.20
N ALA A 107 -14.35 -1.22 10.70
CA ALA A 107 -12.95 -1.41 11.01
C ALA A 107 -12.05 -1.30 9.78
N LEU A 108 -12.51 -1.73 8.61
CA LEU A 108 -11.76 -1.60 7.37
C LEU A 108 -11.60 -0.14 6.96
N LEU A 109 -12.71 0.61 6.94
CA LEU A 109 -12.69 2.03 6.62
C LEU A 109 -11.74 2.79 7.55
N LEU A 110 -11.83 2.55 8.87
CA LEU A 110 -10.95 3.17 9.86
C LEU A 110 -9.47 2.79 9.69
N LYS A 111 -9.16 1.57 9.25
CA LYS A 111 -7.77 1.17 8.96
C LYS A 111 -7.24 1.82 7.68
N SER A 112 -8.09 1.90 6.66
CA SER A 112 -7.72 2.44 5.37
C SER A 112 -7.54 3.96 5.42
N SER A 113 -8.42 4.66 6.12
CA SER A 113 -8.38 6.11 6.32
C SER A 113 -8.50 6.39 7.81
N PRO A 114 -7.39 6.29 8.57
CA PRO A 114 -7.39 6.60 10.00
C PRO A 114 -7.86 8.04 10.23
N PRO A 115 -8.72 8.29 11.22
CA PRO A 115 -9.15 9.65 11.54
C PRO A 115 -7.93 10.47 11.97
N ASP A 116 -7.87 11.73 11.53
CA ASP A 116 -6.85 12.63 12.04
C ASP A 116 -6.99 12.77 13.56
N GLY A 117 -5.86 12.99 14.26
CA GLY A 117 -5.89 13.15 15.71
C GLY A 117 -6.83 14.26 16.17
N THR A 118 -7.01 15.31 15.37
CA THR A 118 -7.91 16.43 15.67
C THR A 118 -9.37 16.05 15.45
N GLU A 119 -9.67 15.36 14.35
CA GLU A 119 -11.02 14.84 14.04
C GLU A 119 -11.48 13.84 15.10
N LEU A 120 -10.59 12.93 15.52
CA LEU A 120 -10.88 11.94 16.55
C LEU A 120 -11.25 12.61 17.87
N ARG A 121 -10.47 13.60 18.33
CA ARG A 121 -10.77 14.35 19.56
C ARG A 121 -12.10 15.09 19.47
N ALA A 122 -12.38 15.73 18.33
CA ALA A 122 -13.64 16.44 18.11
C ALA A 122 -14.85 15.48 18.15
N ALA A 123 -14.75 14.33 17.48
CA ALA A 123 -15.79 13.31 17.47
C ALA A 123 -16.03 12.72 18.88
N ASN A 124 -14.95 12.39 19.61
CA ASN A 124 -15.03 11.89 20.97
C ASN A 124 -15.64 12.91 21.94
N ALA A 125 -15.33 14.21 21.77
CA ALA A 125 -15.92 15.28 22.59
C ALA A 125 -17.44 15.35 22.40
N VAL A 126 -17.92 15.31 21.15
CA VAL A 126 -19.36 15.28 20.85
C VAL A 126 -20.00 14.01 21.42
N PHE A 127 -19.40 12.84 21.19
CA PHE A 127 -19.91 11.57 21.71
C PHE A 127 -20.03 11.56 23.24
N ASN A 128 -19.00 12.01 23.96
CA ASN A 128 -19.01 12.11 25.41
C ASN A 128 -20.06 13.12 25.90
N SER A 129 -20.20 14.28 25.24
CA SER A 129 -21.26 15.24 25.59
C SER A 129 -22.68 14.67 25.41
N VAL A 130 -22.90 13.85 24.38
CA VAL A 130 -24.18 13.17 24.15
C VAL A 130 -24.45 12.14 25.24
N LEU A 131 -23.44 11.37 25.65
CA LEU A 131 -23.54 10.42 26.77
C LEU A 131 -23.82 11.08 28.12
N ASP A 132 -23.36 12.32 28.31
CA ASP A 132 -23.61 13.10 29.51
C ASP A 132 -25.02 13.70 29.51
N SER A 133 -25.50 14.16 28.34
CA SER A 133 -26.82 14.78 28.17
C SER A 133 -27.99 13.78 28.19
N ARG A 134 -27.82 12.56 27.63
CA ARG A 134 -28.88 11.53 27.58
C ARG A 134 -28.79 10.59 28.79
N LYS A 135 -29.86 10.49 29.60
CA LYS A 135 -30.07 9.39 30.57
C LYS A 135 -31.00 8.32 29.95
N PRO A 136 -30.79 7.00 30.16
CA PRO A 136 -29.59 6.24 30.53
C PRO A 136 -28.88 5.66 29.29
N PRO A 137 -27.55 5.44 29.37
CA PRO A 137 -27.05 4.15 29.85
C PRO A 137 -26.55 4.21 31.29
N ALA A 138 -26.40 3.05 31.94
CA ALA A 138 -25.94 2.96 33.33
C ALA A 138 -24.53 3.56 33.52
N THR A 139 -24.24 4.06 34.72
CA THR A 139 -22.94 4.66 35.09
C THR A 139 -21.71 3.81 34.70
N PRO A 140 -21.72 2.46 34.84
CA PRO A 140 -20.62 1.63 34.38
C PRO A 140 -20.35 1.73 32.88
N THR A 141 -21.40 1.75 32.06
CA THR A 141 -21.32 1.87 30.60
C THR A 141 -20.73 3.22 30.20
N ARG A 142 -21.16 4.30 30.86
CA ARG A 142 -20.59 5.64 30.62
C ARG A 142 -19.10 5.69 30.95
N ARG A 143 -18.71 5.20 32.14
CA ARG A 143 -17.28 5.14 32.54
C ARG A 143 -16.45 4.31 31.56
N TYR A 144 -17.01 3.20 31.08
CA TYR A 144 -16.36 2.38 30.07
C TYR A 144 -16.18 3.15 28.76
N ALA A 145 -17.23 3.80 28.25
CA ALA A 145 -17.17 4.60 27.03
C ALA A 145 -16.14 5.74 27.12
N THR A 146 -16.10 6.46 28.25
CA THR A 146 -15.09 7.51 28.50
C THR A 146 -13.67 6.94 28.53
N ARG A 147 -13.44 5.79 29.18
CA ARG A 147 -12.12 5.14 29.20
C ARG A 147 -11.69 4.70 27.80
N VAL A 148 -12.60 4.15 27.01
CA VAL A 148 -12.32 3.69 25.65
C VAL A 148 -11.96 4.87 24.74
N THR A 149 -12.70 5.98 24.81
CA THR A 149 -12.39 7.18 24.01
C THR A 149 -11.02 7.77 24.37
N GLN A 150 -10.70 7.90 25.66
CA GLN A 150 -9.38 8.34 26.14
C GLN A 150 -8.24 7.40 25.72
N LEU A 151 -8.47 6.08 25.81
CA LEU A 151 -7.49 5.09 25.38
C LEU A 151 -7.22 5.20 23.88
N LEU A 152 -8.26 5.42 23.07
CA LEU A 152 -8.13 5.57 21.63
C LEU A 152 -7.34 6.83 21.25
N GLU A 153 -7.59 7.95 21.91
CA GLU A 153 -6.82 9.20 21.74
C GLU A 153 -5.34 9.01 22.10
N ARG A 154 -5.09 8.32 23.21
CA ARG A 154 -3.73 7.99 23.64
C ARG A 154 -3.03 7.10 22.62
N GLN A 155 -3.67 6.01 22.19
CA GLN A 155 -3.11 5.08 21.20
C GLN A 155 -2.82 5.79 19.87
N ASN A 156 -3.70 6.68 19.43
CA ASN A 156 -3.45 7.45 18.21
C ASN A 156 -2.22 8.37 18.37
N SER A 157 -2.06 8.99 19.54
CA SER A 157 -0.88 9.80 19.84
C SER A 157 0.41 8.97 19.84
N GLU A 158 0.39 7.78 20.45
CA GLU A 158 1.50 6.83 20.45
C GLU A 158 1.86 6.40 19.01
N LEU A 159 0.86 6.10 18.17
CA LEU A 159 1.07 5.74 16.76
C LEU A 159 1.71 6.87 15.95
N ILE A 160 1.31 8.13 16.18
CA ILE A 160 1.89 9.29 15.50
C ILE A 160 3.37 9.44 15.87
N VAL A 161 3.70 9.31 17.16
CA VAL A 161 5.09 9.39 17.64
C VAL A 161 5.95 8.29 17.02
N ILE A 162 5.48 7.04 17.04
CA ILE A 162 6.21 5.90 16.47
C ILE A 162 6.44 6.07 14.97
N ARG A 163 5.43 6.54 14.22
CA ARG A 163 5.57 6.80 12.78
C ARG A 163 6.63 7.84 12.49
N LYS A 164 6.66 8.92 13.27
CA LYS A 164 7.67 9.98 13.14
C LYS A 164 9.07 9.45 13.42
N GLU A 165 9.26 8.66 14.49
CA GLU A 165 10.55 8.05 14.80
C GLU A 165 11.02 7.11 13.67
N LEU A 166 10.10 6.33 13.09
CA LEU A 166 10.38 5.44 11.97
C LEU A 166 10.82 6.24 10.72
N GLU A 167 10.17 7.36 10.42
CA GLU A 167 10.56 8.26 9.34
C GLU A 167 11.95 8.87 9.56
N GLU A 168 12.26 9.30 10.79
CA GLU A 168 13.57 9.82 11.18
C GLU A 168 14.67 8.76 11.02
N GLN A 169 14.43 7.53 11.50
CA GLN A 169 15.35 6.41 11.35
C GLN A 169 15.60 6.08 9.87
N ARG A 170 14.54 6.05 9.04
CA ARG A 170 14.67 5.84 7.59
C ARG A 170 15.47 6.95 6.93
N ALA A 171 15.26 8.20 7.32
CA ALA A 171 16.02 9.33 6.78
C ALA A 171 17.52 9.23 7.13
N ILE A 172 17.84 8.80 8.35
CA ILE A 172 19.24 8.54 8.76
C ILE A 172 19.85 7.41 7.94
N LEU A 173 19.16 6.28 7.78
CA LEU A 173 19.65 5.15 6.98
C LEU A 173 19.87 5.53 5.51
N LYS A 174 18.97 6.32 4.91
CA LYS A 174 19.15 6.86 3.56
C LYS A 174 20.43 7.71 3.47
N ARG A 175 20.66 8.63 4.42
CA ARG A 175 21.90 9.45 4.48
C ARG A 175 23.16 8.61 4.68
N LEU A 176 23.11 7.58 5.51
CA LEU A 176 24.27 6.69 5.71
C LEU A 176 24.58 5.88 4.45
N ASN A 177 23.56 5.42 3.73
CA ASN A 177 23.75 4.70 2.46
C ASN A 177 24.36 5.60 1.37
N THR A 178 23.95 6.87 1.26
CA THR A 178 24.58 7.81 0.31
C THR A 178 26.03 8.10 0.69
N HIS A 179 26.32 8.30 1.97
CA HIS A 179 27.70 8.48 2.44
C HIS A 179 28.58 7.23 2.26
N LYS A 180 28.04 6.02 2.39
CA LYS A 180 28.78 4.76 2.15
C LYS A 180 29.07 4.54 0.67
N LYS A 181 28.13 4.85 -0.23
CA LYS A 181 28.38 4.78 -1.69
C LYS A 181 29.51 5.73 -2.13
N GLY A 182 29.65 6.89 -1.49
CA GLY A 182 30.71 7.86 -1.78
C GLY A 182 32.04 7.66 -1.03
N LYS A 183 32.04 7.04 0.16
CA LYS A 183 33.26 6.80 0.94
C LYS A 183 33.78 5.38 0.72
N ARG A 184 34.89 5.26 -0.02
CA ARG A 184 35.72 4.04 0.00
C ARG A 184 36.13 3.75 1.45
N VAL A 185 35.59 2.69 2.04
CA VAL A 185 35.81 2.34 3.44
C VAL A 185 37.24 1.80 3.57
N ARG A 186 38.09 2.58 4.24
CA ARG A 186 39.47 2.21 4.60
C ARG A 186 39.48 1.76 6.06
N LEU A 187 39.60 0.47 6.33
CA LEU A 187 39.79 -0.06 7.68
C LEU A 187 41.26 -0.40 7.86
N GLN A 188 41.91 0.17 8.88
CA GLN A 188 43.33 -0.08 9.20
C GLN A 188 44.32 0.07 8.01
N GLY A 189 43.99 0.95 7.04
CA GLY A 189 44.82 1.20 5.86
C GLY A 189 44.46 0.38 4.62
N GLU A 190 43.59 -0.63 4.77
CA GLU A 190 43.14 -1.53 3.70
C GLU A 190 41.75 -1.14 3.18
N PHE A 191 41.55 -1.26 1.87
CA PHE A 191 40.26 -1.01 1.24
C PHE A 191 39.41 -2.26 1.32
N VAL A 192 38.19 -2.08 1.82
CA VAL A 192 37.24 -3.17 2.02
C VAL A 192 36.02 -2.97 1.12
N PHE A 193 35.74 -3.95 0.26
CA PHE A 193 34.59 -3.96 -0.63
C PHE A 193 33.64 -5.10 -0.27
N SER A 194 32.33 -4.86 -0.42
CA SER A 194 31.34 -5.94 -0.40
C SER A 194 31.50 -6.78 -1.68
N THR A 195 31.30 -8.09 -1.57
CA THR A 195 31.33 -9.01 -2.72
C THR A 195 30.38 -8.57 -3.84
N ALA A 196 29.23 -7.98 -3.51
CA ALA A 196 28.29 -7.44 -4.48
C ALA A 196 28.84 -6.22 -5.25
N ASP A 197 29.59 -5.34 -4.57
CA ASP A 197 30.19 -4.15 -5.20
C ASP A 197 31.30 -4.55 -6.17
N VAL A 198 32.11 -5.55 -5.80
CA VAL A 198 33.18 -6.08 -6.67
C VAL A 198 32.61 -6.72 -7.92
N LEU A 199 31.53 -7.50 -7.80
CA LEU A 199 30.86 -8.14 -8.94
C LEU A 199 30.27 -7.11 -9.90
N LYS A 200 29.63 -6.05 -9.37
CA LYS A 200 29.11 -4.96 -10.20
C LYS A 200 30.22 -4.22 -10.96
N ILE A 201 31.33 -3.91 -10.28
CA ILE A 201 32.50 -3.28 -10.92
C ILE A 201 33.10 -4.19 -12.00
N ALA A 202 33.18 -5.50 -11.75
CA ALA A 202 33.69 -6.47 -12.72
C ALA A 202 32.81 -6.53 -13.97
N GLN A 203 31.48 -6.58 -13.79
CA GLN A 203 30.52 -6.56 -14.90
C GLN A 203 30.61 -5.25 -15.71
N GLU A 204 30.65 -4.09 -15.05
CA GLU A 204 30.82 -2.79 -15.72
C GLU A 204 32.16 -2.67 -16.45
N ALA A 205 33.22 -3.33 -15.96
CA ALA A 205 34.52 -3.38 -16.61
C ALA A 205 34.55 -4.32 -17.82
N GLU A 206 33.78 -5.41 -17.80
CA GLU A 206 33.60 -6.32 -18.94
C GLU A 206 32.76 -5.67 -20.07
N GLU A 207 31.78 -4.85 -19.71
CA GLU A 207 30.93 -4.14 -20.69
C GLU A 207 31.64 -2.94 -21.35
N LYS A 208 32.67 -2.37 -20.71
CA LYS A 208 33.45 -1.27 -21.29
C LYS A 208 34.59 -1.82 -22.17
N PRO A 209 34.54 -1.64 -23.51
CA PRO A 209 35.63 -2.10 -24.37
C PRO A 209 36.94 -1.36 -24.05
N VAL A 210 38.02 -2.11 -23.88
CA VAL A 210 39.36 -1.59 -23.58
C VAL A 210 39.86 -0.71 -24.73
N ALA A 211 39.68 0.61 -24.61
CA ALA A 211 40.31 1.56 -25.51
C ALA A 211 41.83 1.62 -25.23
N LYS A 212 42.64 1.35 -26.26
CA LYS A 212 44.10 1.45 -26.20
C LYS A 212 44.51 2.90 -25.89
N ARG A 213 45.14 3.14 -24.74
CA ARG A 213 45.67 4.47 -24.36
C ARG A 213 46.87 4.85 -25.25
N PRO A 214 46.92 6.06 -25.83
CA PRO A 214 48.13 6.55 -26.46
C PRO A 214 49.18 6.90 -25.38
N ARG A 215 50.45 6.58 -25.66
CA ARG A 215 51.59 6.94 -24.79
C ARG A 215 51.83 8.45 -24.88
N GLY A 216 51.52 9.18 -23.82
CA GLY A 216 51.84 10.61 -23.70
C GLY A 216 51.68 11.11 -22.27
N ARG A 217 52.66 11.89 -21.79
CA ARG A 217 52.79 12.40 -20.41
C ARG A 217 51.55 13.22 -19.99
N PRO A 218 50.95 13.00 -18.80
CA PRO A 218 49.70 13.65 -18.45
C PRO A 218 49.94 15.13 -18.09
N ARG A 219 49.24 16.03 -18.76
CA ARG A 219 49.02 17.42 -18.29
C ARG A 219 47.89 17.40 -17.26
N LYS A 220 48.05 18.13 -16.16
CA LYS A 220 46.99 18.37 -15.16
C LYS A 220 45.85 19.13 -15.85
N TRP A 221 44.63 18.62 -15.75
CA TRP A 221 43.42 19.37 -16.10
C TRP A 221 42.67 19.78 -14.82
N PRO A 222 42.02 20.95 -14.81
CA PRO A 222 41.22 21.44 -13.68
C PRO A 222 39.94 20.61 -13.51
N ILE A 223 39.40 20.63 -12.29
CA ILE A 223 38.16 19.94 -11.92
C ILE A 223 36.97 20.70 -12.53
N GLU A 224 36.20 20.05 -13.40
CA GLU A 224 34.86 20.50 -13.81
C GLU A 224 33.81 19.89 -12.86
N GLU A 225 32.91 20.74 -12.37
CA GLU A 225 31.70 20.35 -11.66
C GLU A 225 30.79 19.58 -12.63
N VAL A 226 30.44 18.34 -12.30
CA VAL A 226 29.49 17.54 -13.09
C VAL A 226 28.10 17.70 -12.47
N GLU A 227 27.17 18.12 -13.32
CA GLU A 227 25.74 18.30 -13.09
C GLU A 227 25.08 17.03 -12.52
N GLU A 228 24.09 17.23 -11.66
CA GLU A 228 23.28 16.16 -11.08
C GLU A 228 22.42 15.49 -12.17
N GLU A 229 22.70 14.22 -12.49
CA GLU A 229 21.77 13.36 -13.21
C GLU A 229 20.70 12.86 -12.22
N GLU A 230 19.43 13.23 -12.49
CA GLU A 230 18.25 12.65 -11.83
C GLU A 230 18.12 11.18 -12.29
N GLU A 231 18.20 10.23 -11.34
CA GLU A 231 17.88 8.82 -11.61
C GLU A 231 16.68 8.33 -10.79
N GLU A 232 15.83 7.59 -11.50
CA GLU A 232 14.47 7.16 -11.22
C GLU A 232 14.32 6.28 -9.96
N GLU A 233 13.18 6.46 -9.29
CA GLU A 233 12.77 5.73 -8.09
C GLU A 233 12.43 4.26 -8.40
N LEU A 234 13.42 3.37 -8.29
CA LEU A 234 13.17 1.92 -8.34
C LEU A 234 12.46 1.43 -7.07
N VAL A 235 11.18 1.13 -7.22
CA VAL A 235 10.31 0.52 -6.21
C VAL A 235 10.77 -0.91 -5.92
N LEU A 236 11.46 -1.11 -4.80
CA LEU A 236 11.86 -2.44 -4.33
C LEU A 236 10.66 -3.17 -3.72
N SER A 237 10.08 -4.10 -4.47
CA SER A 237 9.18 -5.14 -3.95
C SER A 237 9.92 -6.02 -2.94
N SER A 238 9.38 -6.13 -1.74
CA SER A 238 9.88 -7.00 -0.69
C SER A 238 9.75 -8.48 -1.07
N SER A 239 10.87 -9.17 -1.26
CA SER A 239 10.94 -10.62 -1.17
C SER A 239 11.99 -11.03 -0.15
N THR A 240 11.53 -11.78 0.84
CA THR A 240 12.25 -12.55 1.84
C THR A 240 13.48 -13.29 1.31
N GLY A 241 14.57 -13.32 2.07
CA GLY A 241 15.56 -14.40 1.94
C GLY A 241 16.97 -14.08 2.46
N SER A 242 17.34 -14.81 3.50
CA SER A 242 18.70 -15.27 3.81
C SER A 242 19.63 -14.31 4.56
N ASP A 243 19.90 -14.69 5.81
CA ASP A 243 21.20 -14.48 6.44
C ASP A 243 22.27 -14.99 5.47
N SER A 244 22.96 -14.09 4.80
CA SER A 244 24.25 -14.37 4.20
C SER A 244 25.28 -13.62 5.03
N GLU A 245 26.07 -14.37 5.80
CA GLU A 245 27.36 -13.90 6.29
C GLU A 245 28.12 -13.31 5.11
N GLY A 246 28.15 -11.98 5.04
CA GLY A 246 28.81 -11.27 3.94
C GLY A 246 30.31 -11.51 4.04
N SER A 247 30.86 -12.30 3.12
CA SER A 247 32.30 -12.41 2.96
C SER A 247 32.86 -11.05 2.56
N VAL A 248 33.93 -10.64 3.24
CA VAL A 248 34.55 -9.33 3.09
C VAL A 248 35.86 -9.49 2.32
N ILE A 249 36.04 -8.75 1.21
CA ILE A 249 37.26 -8.81 0.40
C ILE A 249 38.16 -7.62 0.76
N VAL A 250 39.42 -7.93 1.09
CA VAL A 250 40.44 -6.97 1.53
C VAL A 250 41.50 -6.83 0.44
N VAL A 251 41.68 -5.62 -0.11
CA VAL A 251 42.67 -5.37 -1.18
C VAL A 251 43.89 -4.64 -0.64
N HIS A 252 45.06 -5.29 -0.74
CA HIS A 252 46.35 -4.72 -0.36
C HIS A 252 47.00 -4.00 -1.54
N SER A 253 47.50 -2.77 -1.32
CA SER A 253 48.21 -1.98 -2.34
C SER A 253 49.65 -2.45 -2.46
N ILE A 254 49.98 -3.21 -3.51
CA ILE A 254 51.37 -3.55 -3.85
C ILE A 254 52.00 -2.34 -4.55
N GLN A 255 52.79 -1.54 -3.83
CA GLN A 255 53.67 -0.55 -4.46
C GLN A 255 54.88 -1.28 -5.07
N SER A 256 54.86 -1.50 -6.39
CA SER A 256 56.04 -1.92 -7.13
C SER A 256 57.07 -0.78 -7.13
N ARG A 257 58.16 -0.96 -6.39
CA ARG A 257 59.31 -0.06 -6.37
C ARG A 257 60.10 -0.30 -7.66
N ALA A 258 59.98 0.59 -8.63
CA ALA A 258 60.90 0.62 -9.78
C ALA A 258 62.26 1.16 -9.29
N MET A 259 63.32 0.39 -9.54
CA MET A 259 64.72 0.82 -9.39
C MET A 259 65.05 1.92 -10.41
#